data_AF-A0AAD7ZM78-F1
#
_entry.id   AF-A0AAD7ZM78-F1
#
_cell.length_a   1.000
_cell.length_b   1.000
_cell.length_c   1.000
_cell.angle_alpha   90.00
_cell.angle_beta   90.00
_cell.angle_gamma   90.00
#
_symmetry.space_group_name_H-M   'P 1'
#
loop_
_entity.id
_entity.type
_entity.pdbx_description
1 polymer ?
#
loop_
_entity_poly.entity_id
_entity_poly.type
_entity_poly.pdbx_seq_one_letter_code
_entity_poly.pdbx_strand_id
1 'polypeptide(L)'
;EAFKCRMKAVLFFVLPSIAEFMLTWCKSIFKSKIMARFQLLHGDLDKLHKQVPKKILPEEYGGEAGKMDVLWGAWIKKLESYNQWFSEHEKLKSDESKRHGGAWIKKLESYNQWFSEHENLKSDESKRHGGKFNSENLFGFEGAFRKLELD
;
A
#
# COMPACT_ATOMS: atom_id res chain seq x y z
N GLU A 1 1.36 -13.56 4.03
CA GLU A 1 2.22 -13.15 5.16
C GLU A 1 2.88 -11.83 4.81
N ALA A 2 2.85 -10.82 5.70
CA ALA A 2 3.50 -9.54 5.41
C ALA A 2 5.01 -9.70 5.56
N PHE A 3 5.76 -9.55 4.46
CA PHE A 3 7.23 -9.55 4.50
C PHE A 3 7.71 -8.55 5.56
N LYS A 4 8.45 -9.02 6.57
CA LYS A 4 9.06 -8.18 7.61
C LYS A 4 10.27 -7.42 7.06
N CYS A 5 10.08 -6.64 6.01
CA CYS A 5 11.12 -5.74 5.49
C CYS A 5 10.96 -4.36 6.14
N ARG A 6 11.98 -3.92 6.89
CA ARG A 6 12.05 -2.57 7.45
C ARG A 6 12.71 -1.64 6.43
N MET A 7 11.91 -1.05 5.54
CA MET A 7 12.40 -0.08 4.55
C MET A 7 13.12 1.09 5.22
N LYS A 8 14.39 1.34 4.93
CA LYS A 8 15.13 2.47 5.54
C LYS A 8 14.84 3.80 4.83
N ALA A 9 14.92 3.81 3.51
CA ALA A 9 14.63 4.96 2.66
C ALA A 9 14.18 4.47 1.28
N VAL A 10 13.37 5.29 0.59
CA VAL A 10 13.03 5.11 -0.83
C VAL A 10 13.48 6.38 -1.55
N LEU A 11 14.37 6.21 -2.53
CA LEU A 11 15.03 7.32 -3.23
C LEU A 11 14.53 7.38 -4.67
N PHE A 12 14.00 8.52 -5.08
CA PHE A 12 13.53 8.77 -6.44
C PHE A 12 14.47 9.75 -7.15
N PHE A 13 15.05 9.36 -8.29
CA PHE A 13 16.07 10.14 -9.02
C PHE A 13 15.53 10.95 -10.20
N VAL A 14 14.64 10.33 -10.97
CA VAL A 14 14.08 10.92 -12.19
C VAL A 14 12.58 10.77 -12.08
N LEU A 15 11.94 11.88 -11.72
CA LEU A 15 10.50 11.99 -11.59
C LEU A 15 10.00 12.79 -12.80
N PRO A 16 9.41 12.13 -13.81
CA PRO A 16 8.78 12.84 -14.92
C PRO A 16 7.54 13.60 -14.44
N SER A 17 6.97 14.48 -15.28
CA SER A 17 5.85 15.37 -14.92
C SER A 17 4.61 14.69 -14.32
N ILE A 18 4.49 13.36 -14.42
CA ILE A 18 3.50 12.54 -13.73
C ILE A 18 3.74 12.39 -12.21
N ALA A 19 4.86 12.92 -11.70
CA ALA A 19 5.27 12.84 -10.31
C ALA A 19 4.22 13.42 -9.34
N GLU A 20 3.54 14.51 -9.71
CA GLU A 20 2.50 15.10 -8.88
C GLU A 20 1.29 14.17 -8.71
N PHE A 21 0.92 13.46 -9.79
CA PHE A 21 -0.12 12.44 -9.75
C PHE A 21 0.29 11.25 -8.86
N MET A 22 1.54 10.78 -9.00
CA MET A 22 2.07 9.69 -8.18
C MET A 22 2.19 10.07 -6.70
N LEU A 23 2.57 11.32 -6.38
CA LEU A 23 2.64 11.82 -5.01
C LEU A 23 1.25 11.92 -4.37
N THR A 24 0.23 12.27 -5.14
CA THR A 24 -1.16 12.33 -4.68
C THR A 24 -1.65 10.93 -4.30
N TRP A 25 -1.39 9.92 -5.14
CA TRP A 25 -1.66 8.52 -4.81
C TRP A 25 -0.84 8.02 -3.63
N CYS A 26 0.44 8.38 -3.55
CA CYS A 26 1.30 7.97 -2.44
C CYS A 26 0.79 8.51 -1.09
N LYS A 27 0.30 9.76 -1.04
CA LYS A 27 -0.30 10.33 0.17
C LYS A 27 -1.57 9.61 0.61
N SER A 28 -2.34 9.09 -0.34
CA SER A 28 -3.60 8.37 -0.06
C SER A 28 -3.36 6.92 0.39
N ILE A 29 -2.40 6.21 -0.22
CA ILE A 29 -2.10 4.81 0.09
C ILE A 29 -1.18 4.68 1.31
N PHE A 30 -0.12 5.49 1.37
CA PHE A 30 0.94 5.29 2.35
C PHE A 30 0.69 6.12 3.62
N LYS A 31 0.85 5.46 4.77
CA LYS A 31 0.86 6.15 6.07
C LYS A 31 1.99 7.17 6.11
N SER A 32 1.79 8.25 6.87
CA SER A 32 2.77 9.32 7.09
C SER A 32 4.18 8.81 7.44
N LYS A 33 4.28 7.70 8.20
CA LYS A 33 5.54 7.04 8.56
C LYS A 33 6.33 6.46 7.37
N ILE A 34 5.65 5.99 6.32
CA ILE A 34 6.29 5.50 5.10
C ILE A 34 6.60 6.68 4.18
N MET A 35 5.69 7.66 4.07
CA MET A 35 5.92 8.90 3.33
C MET A 35 7.15 9.66 3.84
N ALA A 36 7.38 9.69 5.16
CA ALA A 36 8.58 10.31 5.76
C ALA A 36 9.90 9.65 5.31
N ARG A 37 9.85 8.47 4.70
CA ARG A 37 11.03 7.75 4.19
C ARG A 37 11.23 7.95 2.68
N PHE A 38 10.28 8.60 2.00
CA PHE A 38 10.41 8.93 0.60
C PHE A 38 11.25 10.19 0.47
N GLN A 39 12.34 10.10 -0.29
CA GLN A 39 13.21 11.24 -0.55
C GLN A 39 13.29 11.44 -2.06
N LEU A 40 12.93 12.64 -2.48
CA LEU A 40 12.97 13.06 -3.87
C LEU A 40 14.35 13.67 -4.14
N LEU A 41 15.19 12.91 -4.83
CA LEU A 41 16.50 13.34 -5.28
C LEU A 41 16.30 13.90 -6.68
N HIS A 42 16.18 15.22 -6.80
CA HIS A 42 16.01 15.92 -8.08
C HIS A 42 17.34 15.95 -8.85
N GLY A 43 17.91 14.79 -9.16
CA GLY A 43 19.22 14.66 -9.81
C GLY A 43 20.44 14.95 -8.92
N ASP A 44 20.26 15.18 -7.62
CA ASP A 44 21.35 15.46 -6.68
C ASP A 44 22.05 14.16 -6.24
N LEU A 45 23.20 13.88 -6.88
CA LEU A 45 24.03 12.70 -6.63
C LEU A 45 24.76 12.77 -5.27
N ASP A 46 25.01 13.95 -4.72
CA ASP A 46 25.73 14.09 -3.45
C ASP A 46 24.90 13.59 -2.27
N LYS A 47 23.59 13.87 -2.29
CA LYS A 47 22.63 13.33 -1.30
C LYS A 47 22.49 11.81 -1.41
N LEU A 48 22.60 11.25 -2.62
CA LEU A 48 22.61 9.80 -2.82
C LEU A 48 23.85 9.17 -2.17
N HIS A 49 25.03 9.68 -2.48
CA HIS A 49 26.28 9.07 -2.04
C HIS A 49 26.46 9.10 -0.52
N LYS A 50 25.77 10.01 0.17
CA LYS A 50 25.67 10.02 1.63
C LYS A 50 24.90 8.82 2.19
N GLN A 51 23.95 8.27 1.45
CA GLN A 51 23.11 7.13 1.90
C GLN A 51 23.51 5.80 1.27
N VAL A 52 24.08 5.82 0.06
CA VAL A 52 24.47 4.63 -0.69
C VAL A 52 25.90 4.82 -1.20
N PRO A 53 26.86 3.96 -0.83
CA PRO A 53 28.24 4.11 -1.27
C PRO A 53 28.38 3.93 -2.79
N LYS A 54 29.29 4.71 -3.40
CA LYS A 54 29.60 4.68 -4.85
C LYS A 54 29.97 3.29 -5.37
N LYS A 55 30.64 2.49 -4.54
CA LYS A 55 31.14 1.16 -4.89
C LYS A 55 30.04 0.16 -5.29
N ILE A 56 28.81 0.34 -4.82
CA ILE A 56 27.70 -0.58 -5.11
C ILE A 56 26.73 -0.04 -6.15
N LEU A 57 26.90 1.20 -6.58
CA LEU A 57 26.05 1.84 -7.57
C LEU A 57 26.57 1.52 -8.98
N PRO A 58 25.68 1.30 -9.96
CA PRO A 58 26.07 1.16 -11.35
C PRO A 58 26.72 2.45 -11.90
N GLU A 59 27.52 2.31 -12.95
CA GLU A 59 28.22 3.43 -13.60
C GLU A 59 27.25 4.54 -14.07
N GLU A 60 26.07 4.16 -14.57
CA GLU A 60 25.02 5.10 -15.05
C GLU A 60 24.46 6.02 -13.95
N TYR A 61 24.62 5.63 -12.69
CA TYR A 61 24.20 6.40 -11.52
C TYR A 61 25.39 7.01 -10.77
N GLY A 62 26.57 7.10 -11.41
CA GLY A 62 27.78 7.69 -10.84
C GLY A 62 28.54 6.78 -9.86
N GLY A 63 28.38 5.46 -9.99
CA GLY A 63 29.08 4.46 -9.17
C GLY A 63 30.16 3.67 -9.92
N GLU A 64 30.70 2.65 -9.24
CA GLU A 64 31.82 1.81 -9.71
C GLU A 64 31.46 0.32 -9.83
N ALA A 65 30.18 -0.06 -9.66
CA ALA A 65 29.75 -1.46 -9.65
C ALA A 65 29.66 -2.11 -11.05
N GLY A 66 30.08 -1.39 -12.10
CA GLY A 66 29.96 -1.80 -13.50
C GLY A 66 28.65 -1.37 -14.16
N LYS A 67 28.41 -1.89 -15.37
CA LYS A 67 27.22 -1.59 -16.18
C LYS A 67 25.95 -2.21 -15.60
N MET A 68 24.84 -1.48 -15.66
CA MET A 68 23.53 -1.94 -15.16
C MET A 68 23.09 -3.25 -15.82
N ASP A 69 23.28 -3.39 -17.13
CA ASP A 69 22.88 -4.59 -17.88
C ASP A 69 23.54 -5.88 -17.36
N VAL A 70 24.82 -5.79 -16.97
CA VAL A 70 25.58 -6.93 -16.44
C VAL A 70 25.05 -7.31 -15.06
N LEU A 71 24.79 -6.32 -14.21
CA LEU A 71 24.19 -6.53 -12.88
C LEU A 71 22.79 -7.12 -13.00
N TRP A 72 21.97 -6.59 -13.92
CA TRP A 72 20.64 -7.07 -14.21
C TRP A 72 20.65 -8.54 -14.66
N GLY A 73 21.51 -8.89 -15.61
CA GLY A 73 21.67 -10.27 -16.07
C GLY A 73 22.12 -11.23 -14.96
N ALA A 74 23.02 -10.79 -14.08
CA ALA A 74 23.43 -11.58 -12.92
C ALA A 74 22.28 -11.80 -11.92
N TRP A 75 21.46 -10.77 -11.68
CA TRP A 75 20.28 -10.86 -10.82
C TRP A 75 19.21 -11.78 -11.40
N ILE A 76 18.95 -11.73 -12.71
CA ILE A 76 18.01 -12.64 -13.38
C ILE A 76 18.46 -14.09 -13.18
N LYS A 77 19.72 -14.42 -13.50
CA LYS A 77 20.23 -15.79 -13.31
C LYS A 77 20.13 -16.26 -11.86
N LYS A 78 20.36 -15.35 -10.91
CA LYS A 78 20.20 -15.65 -9.48
C LYS A 78 18.74 -15.93 -9.14
N LEU A 79 17.79 -15.14 -9.64
CA LEU A 79 16.36 -15.39 -9.45
C LEU A 79 15.93 -16.73 -10.07
N GLU A 80 16.42 -17.05 -11.27
CA GLU A 80 16.17 -18.35 -11.92
C GLU A 80 16.68 -19.52 -11.07
N SER A 81 17.84 -19.38 -10.42
CA SER A 81 18.36 -20.41 -9.51
C SER A 81 17.48 -20.65 -8.28
N TYR A 82 16.71 -19.65 -7.85
CA TYR A 82 15.76 -19.75 -6.73
C TYR A 82 14.38 -20.26 -7.16
N ASN A 83 14.16 -20.58 -8.44
CA ASN A 83 12.84 -20.98 -8.93
C ASN A 83 12.27 -22.20 -8.17
N GLN A 84 13.12 -23.16 -7.82
CA GLN A 84 12.72 -24.31 -7.00
C GLN A 84 12.27 -23.88 -5.60
N TRP A 85 13.02 -22.98 -4.95
CA TRP A 85 12.65 -22.44 -3.64
C TRP A 85 11.32 -21.68 -3.68
N PHE A 86 11.07 -20.87 -4.73
CA PHE A 86 9.78 -20.20 -4.93
C PHE A 86 8.64 -21.20 -5.12
N SER A 87 8.86 -22.26 -5.91
CA SER A 87 7.87 -23.32 -6.16
C SER A 87 7.52 -24.10 -4.88
N GLU A 88 8.49 -24.31 -4.00
CA GLU A 88 8.27 -24.92 -2.69
C GLU A 88 7.52 -23.98 -1.74
N HIS A 89 7.86 -22.69 -1.75
CA HIS A 89 7.15 -21.67 -0.97
C HIS A 89 5.70 -21.43 -1.42
N GLU A 90 5.39 -21.58 -2.71
CA GLU A 90 4.02 -21.49 -3.21
C GLU A 90 3.11 -22.60 -2.65
N LYS A 91 3.69 -23.79 -2.41
CA LYS A 91 2.97 -24.92 -1.79
C LYS A 91 2.71 -24.70 -0.30
N LEU A 92 3.48 -23.83 0.36
CA LEU A 92 3.28 -23.45 1.76
C LEU A 92 2.08 -22.51 1.86
N LYS A 93 0.88 -23.10 1.93
CA LYS A 93 -0.32 -22.36 2.33
C LYS A 93 -0.38 -22.28 3.86
N SER A 94 -0.68 -21.10 4.38
CA SER A 94 -0.94 -20.92 5.80
C SER A 94 -2.17 -21.74 6.17
N ASP A 95 -2.04 -22.66 7.12
CA ASP A 95 -3.15 -23.42 7.68
C ASP A 95 -4.04 -22.47 8.49
N GLU A 96 -5.05 -21.90 7.81
CA GLU A 96 -5.93 -20.88 8.37
C GLU A 96 -6.69 -21.36 9.62
N SER A 97 -6.81 -22.69 9.80
CA SER A 97 -7.44 -23.30 10.98
C SER A 97 -6.69 -23.02 12.30
N LYS A 98 -5.37 -22.78 12.22
CA LYS A 98 -4.51 -22.51 13.39
C LYS A 98 -4.35 -21.03 13.69
N ARG A 99 -4.86 -20.15 12.83
CA ARG A 99 -4.78 -18.71 13.03
C ARG A 99 -5.67 -18.32 14.20
N HIS A 100 -5.07 -17.71 15.22
CA HIS A 100 -5.76 -17.26 16.43
C HIS A 100 -6.68 -16.10 16.01
N GLY A 101 -7.94 -16.41 15.76
CA GLY A 101 -8.87 -15.53 15.05
C GLY A 101 -10.21 -16.18 14.75
N GLY A 102 -10.32 -17.51 14.70
CA GLY A 102 -11.60 -18.20 14.49
C GLY A 102 -12.70 -17.87 15.52
N ALA A 103 -12.36 -17.28 16.68
CA ALA A 103 -13.32 -16.85 17.69
C ALA A 103 -14.29 -15.76 17.18
N TRP A 104 -13.83 -14.83 16.32
CA TRP A 104 -14.74 -13.82 15.76
C TRP A 104 -15.62 -14.40 14.67
N ILE A 105 -15.14 -15.39 13.91
CA ILE A 105 -15.94 -16.10 12.90
C ILE A 105 -17.09 -16.84 13.56
N LYS A 106 -16.82 -17.60 14.64
CA LYS A 106 -17.87 -18.24 15.45
C LYS A 106 -18.84 -17.25 16.05
N LYS A 107 -18.35 -16.09 16.50
CA LYS A 107 -19.21 -15.00 17.00
C LYS A 107 -20.08 -14.41 15.87
N LEU A 108 -19.54 -14.28 14.66
CA LEU A 108 -20.27 -13.75 13.50
C LEU A 108 -21.33 -14.75 13.02
N GLU A 109 -21.02 -16.04 12.99
CA GLU A 109 -21.98 -17.13 12.74
C GLU A 109 -23.11 -17.12 13.79
N SER A 110 -22.82 -16.85 15.06
CA SER A 110 -23.86 -16.73 16.10
C SER A 110 -24.82 -15.56 15.87
N TYR A 111 -24.41 -14.54 15.11
CA TYR A 111 -25.25 -13.40 14.74
C TYR A 111 -26.02 -13.61 13.42
N ASN A 112 -25.86 -14.74 12.72
CA ASN A 112 -26.58 -14.97 11.44
C ASN A 112 -28.09 -14.80 11.59
N GLN A 113 -28.68 -15.35 12.65
CA GLN A 113 -30.12 -15.21 12.90
C GLN A 113 -30.53 -13.74 13.09
N TRP A 114 -29.73 -12.97 13.83
CA TRP A 114 -29.93 -11.53 14.01
C TRP A 114 -29.81 -10.76 12.68
N PHE A 115 -28.83 -11.10 11.82
CA PHE A 115 -28.70 -10.50 10.48
C PHE A 115 -29.90 -10.81 9.58
N SER A 116 -30.39 -12.05 9.57
CA SER A 116 -31.59 -12.43 8.80
C SER A 116 -32.85 -11.72 9.28
N GLU A 117 -33.00 -11.52 10.59
CA GLU A 117 -34.09 -10.73 11.16
C GLU A 117 -33.98 -9.24 10.75
N HIS A 118 -32.75 -8.70 10.70
CA HIS A 118 -32.48 -7.31 10.33
C HIS A 118 -32.52 -7.03 8.82
N GLU A 119 -32.35 -8.00 7.92
CA GLU A 119 -32.55 -7.80 6.47
C GLU A 119 -33.98 -7.36 6.14
N ASN A 120 -34.95 -7.80 6.95
CA ASN A 120 -36.36 -7.42 6.80
C ASN A 120 -36.69 -6.09 7.49
N LEU A 121 -35.78 -5.55 8.30
CA LEU A 121 -35.91 -4.25 8.96
C LEU A 121 -35.32 -3.17 8.06
N LYS A 122 -36.13 -2.65 7.15
CA LYS A 122 -35.77 -1.47 6.37
C LYS A 122 -36.03 -0.20 7.18
N SER A 123 -35.08 0.74 7.14
CA SER A 123 -35.29 2.09 7.65
C SER A 123 -36.48 2.71 6.93
N ASP A 124 -37.45 3.19 7.69
CA ASP A 124 -38.56 3.96 7.17
C ASP A 124 -38.06 5.37 6.84
N GLU A 125 -37.58 5.54 5.59
CA GLU A 125 -36.95 6.77 5.11
C GLU A 125 -37.87 7.99 5.16
N SER A 126 -39.19 7.78 5.34
CA SER A 126 -40.17 8.86 5.52
C SER A 126 -40.06 9.58 6.87
N LYS A 127 -39.45 8.93 7.88
CA LYS A 127 -39.26 9.47 9.23
C LYS A 127 -37.88 10.08 9.46
N ARG A 128 -37.00 10.03 8.46
CA ARG A 128 -35.67 10.62 8.51
C ARG A 128 -35.78 12.13 8.72
N HIS A 129 -35.13 12.62 9.77
CA HIS A 129 -35.06 14.06 10.05
C HIS A 129 -34.05 14.68 9.08
N GLY A 130 -34.52 15.13 7.91
CA GLY A 130 -33.69 15.71 6.86
C GLY A 130 -34.42 15.75 5.52
N GLY A 131 -33.97 16.59 4.59
CA GLY A 131 -34.55 16.69 3.24
C GLY A 131 -34.41 15.40 2.43
N LYS A 132 -35.18 15.28 1.34
CA LYS A 132 -35.06 14.18 0.38
C LYS A 132 -33.64 14.13 -0.20
N PHE A 133 -33.13 12.93 -0.41
CA PHE A 133 -31.83 12.67 -1.03
C PHE A 133 -31.67 13.46 -2.34
N ASN A 134 -30.72 14.39 -2.39
CA ASN A 134 -30.27 15.03 -3.62
C ASN A 134 -28.99 14.35 -4.11
N SER A 135 -29.04 13.73 -5.29
CA SER A 135 -27.91 13.04 -5.93
C SER A 135 -26.84 13.98 -6.51
N GLU A 136 -27.00 15.29 -6.39
CA GLU A 136 -26.10 16.29 -6.97
C GLU A 136 -24.80 16.50 -6.17
N ASN A 137 -24.65 15.89 -4.98
CA ASN A 137 -23.40 15.93 -4.22
C ASN A 137 -22.54 14.70 -4.54
N LEU A 138 -21.31 14.92 -5.03
CA LEU A 138 -20.37 13.94 -5.59
C LEU A 138 -20.07 12.70 -4.70
N PHE A 139 -20.40 12.75 -3.41
CA PHE A 139 -20.26 11.62 -2.48
C PHE A 139 -21.54 11.22 -1.72
N GLY A 140 -22.72 11.79 -2.02
CA GLY A 140 -24.01 11.31 -1.51
C GLY A 140 -24.20 11.25 0.02
N PHE A 141 -23.22 11.68 0.82
CA PHE A 141 -23.28 11.66 2.28
C PHE A 141 -23.88 12.97 2.80
N GLU A 142 -25.20 13.07 2.77
CA GLU A 142 -25.90 14.00 3.66
C GLU A 142 -26.11 13.29 5.01
N GLY A 143 -25.05 13.27 5.81
CA GLY A 143 -25.00 12.69 7.16
C GLY A 143 -24.12 13.53 8.09
N ALA A 144 -24.14 13.20 9.38
CA ALA A 144 -23.63 13.98 10.54
C ALA A 144 -22.11 14.29 10.57
N PHE A 145 -21.42 14.26 9.44
CA PHE A 145 -20.08 14.82 9.32
C PHE A 145 -20.18 16.35 9.33
N ARG A 146 -19.84 16.95 10.46
CA ARG A 146 -19.59 18.39 10.49
C ARG A 146 -18.43 18.67 9.54
N LYS A 147 -18.70 19.49 8.52
CA LYS A 147 -17.70 20.05 7.60
C LYS A 147 -16.59 20.65 8.46
N LEU A 148 -15.39 20.06 8.41
CA LEU A 148 -14.23 20.59 9.12
C LEU A 148 -13.72 21.76 8.28
N GLU A 149 -14.07 22.99 8.65
CA GLU A 149 -13.45 24.16 8.05
C GLU A 149 -12.09 24.34 8.73
N LEU A 150 -11.04 24.22 7.91
CA LEU A 150 -9.66 24.54 8.30
C LEU A 150 -9.47 26.03 8.01
N ASP A 151 -9.13 26.78 9.05
CA ASP A 151 -8.59 28.15 8.94
C ASP A 151 -7.13 28.09 8.48
#